data_AF-A0A9P0QRP5-F1
#
_entry.id   AF-A0A9P0QRP5-F1
#
_cell.length_a   1.000
_cell.length_b   1.000
_cell.length_c   1.000
_cell.angle_alpha   90.00
_cell.angle_beta   90.00
_cell.angle_gamma   90.00
#
_symmetry.space_group_name_H-M   'P 1'
#
loop_
_entity.id
_entity.type
_entity.pdbx_description
1 polymer ?
#
loop_
_entity_poly.entity_id
_entity_poly.type
_entity_poly.pdbx_seq_one_letter_code
_entity_poly.pdbx_strand_id
1 'polypeptide(L)'
;MRNLSTSKIRFREVPRTTNEYRAAAPTDVIIPSSTPLEDLLSTAWVRHHLYMIGSDLIRLKLYQKLTHLIDFGGGPLIKNIVFDLSTFLKRELGSASSLSKTPNNVRGINNSESIADQLRELAYFGSNVDGVEESIYTKYNIPDFRWLYITLGYMVMSQPKVRTDEMTDQIIDIYIKSKNAPYLHNGSESKQESDSASILNATKEYYMEVPINYDKLYDTSTTRFITLHETKDYHIELPPLPKLHNRENLVKALIHKELYRALIEPEHTFAKKLLDLNIDLNSPSTKDTLKYELSFLDGLGDLYLARESSNLLYKFRGVPPLNPSGDDTFGTRTYNQLRIILSTNTLLSKLTIAYKLHEGLVDTGVHNLLTTSYVPNMDRWEEDDFEDDDSKRYEQEFLADYFEQYIGALFLEQPEVAHSFISSIYENVLLSISDVHTLITKRKRKYNLSYNYRAWSVDVIGRNIWR
;
A
#
# COMPACT_ATOMS: atom_id res chain seq x y z
N MET A 1 47.66 -26.16 2.37
CA MET A 1 47.22 -25.16 1.38
C MET A 1 46.39 -25.84 0.30
N ARG A 2 45.07 -25.74 0.38
CA ARG A 2 44.15 -25.98 -0.74
C ARG A 2 43.10 -24.88 -0.68
N ASN A 3 43.05 -24.09 -1.74
CA ASN A 3 42.21 -22.91 -1.87
C ASN A 3 40.72 -23.32 -1.85
N LEU A 4 39.97 -22.78 -0.89
CA LEU A 4 38.51 -22.80 -0.90
C LEU A 4 38.05 -21.80 -1.95
N SER A 5 37.56 -22.33 -3.07
CA SER A 5 36.86 -21.59 -4.10
C SER A 5 35.60 -20.97 -3.50
N THR A 6 35.51 -19.64 -3.51
CA THR A 6 34.31 -18.89 -3.16
C THR A 6 33.25 -19.12 -4.23
N SER A 7 32.29 -19.98 -3.94
CA SER A 7 31.09 -20.16 -4.76
C SER A 7 30.27 -18.87 -4.72
N LYS A 8 30.31 -18.10 -5.81
CA LYS A 8 29.33 -17.05 -6.09
C LYS A 8 27.94 -17.68 -6.11
N ILE A 9 27.09 -17.28 -5.17
CA ILE A 9 25.68 -17.65 -5.11
C ILE A 9 24.99 -16.99 -6.32
N ARG A 10 24.60 -17.80 -7.31
CA ARG A 10 23.66 -17.39 -8.35
C ARG A 10 22.26 -17.72 -7.83
N PHE A 11 21.49 -16.69 -7.53
CA PHE A 11 20.05 -16.82 -7.48
C PHE A 11 19.57 -17.40 -8.81
N ARG A 12 18.54 -18.25 -8.78
CA ARG A 12 17.80 -18.63 -9.97
C ARG A 12 17.30 -17.30 -10.56
N GLU A 13 17.90 -16.86 -11.67
CA GLU A 13 17.34 -15.76 -12.45
C GLU A 13 15.89 -16.16 -12.72
N VAL A 14 14.96 -15.37 -12.22
CA VAL A 14 13.57 -15.37 -12.70
C VAL A 14 13.69 -15.35 -14.23
N PRO A 15 12.98 -16.23 -14.96
CA PRO A 15 13.02 -16.19 -16.42
C PRO A 15 12.81 -14.75 -16.85
N ARG A 16 13.79 -14.18 -17.56
CA ARG A 16 13.66 -12.88 -18.21
C ARG A 16 12.62 -13.06 -19.31
N THR A 17 11.34 -13.04 -18.95
CA THR A 17 10.28 -12.75 -19.91
C THR A 17 10.52 -11.32 -20.35
N THR A 18 10.66 -11.17 -21.66
CA THR A 18 11.15 -9.99 -22.38
C THR A 18 10.19 -8.80 -22.38
N ASN A 19 9.56 -8.49 -21.25
CA ASN A 19 8.94 -7.20 -21.02
C ASN A 19 9.65 -6.56 -19.83
N GLU A 20 10.45 -5.55 -20.14
CA GLU A 20 11.08 -4.67 -19.18
C GLU A 20 10.04 -4.15 -18.18
N TYR A 21 10.03 -4.68 -16.95
CA TYR A 21 9.59 -3.92 -15.78
C TYR A 21 10.63 -2.82 -15.51
N ARG A 22 10.78 -1.91 -16.47
CA ARG A 22 11.29 -0.57 -16.21
C ARG A 22 10.20 0.14 -15.45
N ALA A 23 10.18 -0.03 -14.13
CA ALA A 23 9.48 0.88 -13.24
C ALA A 23 10.22 2.22 -13.25
N ALA A 24 10.19 2.93 -14.37
CA ALA A 24 10.59 4.31 -14.47
C ALA A 24 9.42 5.16 -13.99
N ALA A 25 9.37 5.37 -12.67
CA ALA A 25 8.57 6.46 -12.14
C ALA A 25 9.19 7.78 -12.52
N PRO A 26 8.41 8.78 -12.97
CA PRO A 26 8.89 10.14 -12.98
C PRO A 26 9.43 10.42 -11.58
N THR A 27 10.73 10.67 -11.53
CA THR A 27 11.42 11.24 -10.39
C THR A 27 10.88 12.65 -10.21
N ASP A 28 9.74 12.78 -9.55
CA ASP A 28 9.41 14.03 -8.89
C ASP A 28 10.35 14.11 -7.69
N VAL A 29 11.54 14.68 -7.90
CA VAL A 29 12.37 15.16 -6.79
C VAL A 29 11.57 16.27 -6.13
N ILE A 30 10.80 15.93 -5.11
CA ILE A 30 9.90 16.86 -4.40
C ILE A 30 10.71 17.80 -3.52
N ILE A 31 11.81 17.31 -2.97
CA ILE A 31 12.73 18.08 -2.14
C ILE A 31 14.00 18.31 -2.95
N PRO A 32 14.40 19.57 -3.20
CA PRO A 32 15.68 19.85 -3.85
C PRO A 32 16.80 19.11 -3.10
N SER A 33 17.67 18.41 -3.82
CA SER A 33 18.81 17.71 -3.22
C SER A 33 19.75 18.64 -2.43
N SER A 34 19.61 19.96 -2.61
CA SER A 34 20.31 21.01 -1.90
C SER A 34 19.69 21.41 -0.55
N THR A 35 18.49 20.94 -0.18
CA THR A 35 17.87 21.25 1.11
C THR A 35 18.43 20.30 2.17
N PRO A 36 19.19 20.79 3.16
CA PRO A 36 19.76 19.93 4.20
C PRO A 36 18.66 19.23 4.98
N LEU A 37 18.86 17.93 5.28
CA LEU A 37 17.94 17.16 6.10
C LEU A 37 17.67 17.87 7.45
N GLU A 38 18.65 18.55 8.03
CA GLU A 38 18.51 19.29 9.28
C GLU A 38 17.37 20.32 9.26
N ASP A 39 17.25 21.07 8.15
CA ASP A 39 16.24 22.12 7.99
C ASP A 39 14.83 21.50 7.92
N LEU A 40 14.69 20.38 7.22
CA LEU A 40 13.44 19.62 7.15
C LEU A 40 13.06 19.05 8.52
N LEU A 41 14.05 18.54 9.25
CA LEU A 41 13.83 17.95 10.57
C LEU A 41 13.44 18.97 11.63
N SER A 42 13.62 20.27 11.41
CA SER A 42 13.13 21.31 12.33
C SER A 42 11.59 21.24 12.51
N THR A 43 10.88 20.75 11.49
CA THR A 43 9.42 20.75 11.44
C THR A 43 8.85 19.37 11.79
N ALA A 44 8.08 19.29 12.89
CA ALA A 44 7.61 18.02 13.44
C ALA A 44 6.75 17.19 12.48
N TRP A 45 5.91 17.83 11.65
CA TRP A 45 5.09 17.10 10.68
C TRP A 45 5.92 16.58 9.51
N VAL A 46 6.96 17.31 9.08
CA VAL A 46 7.90 16.87 8.04
C VAL A 46 8.70 15.66 8.52
N ARG A 47 9.20 15.69 9.77
CA ARG A 47 9.86 14.51 10.38
C ARG A 47 8.96 13.28 10.36
N HIS A 48 7.70 13.46 10.75
CA HIS A 48 6.72 12.38 10.77
C HIS A 48 6.40 11.87 9.36
N HIS A 49 6.28 12.76 8.39
CA HIS A 49 6.08 12.42 6.98
C HIS A 49 7.23 11.57 6.41
N LEU A 50 8.49 11.98 6.61
CA LEU A 50 9.66 11.21 6.17
C LEU A 50 9.67 9.80 6.79
N TYR A 51 9.37 9.71 8.09
CA TYR A 51 9.20 8.42 8.77
C TYR A 51 8.13 7.54 8.12
N MET A 52 6.96 8.10 7.78
CA MET A 52 5.88 7.34 7.16
C MET A 52 6.26 6.86 5.76
N ILE A 53 6.80 7.71 4.90
CA ILE A 53 7.24 7.32 3.54
C ILE A 53 8.24 6.17 3.60
N GLY A 54 9.29 6.29 4.42
CA GLY A 54 10.31 5.25 4.49
C GLY A 54 9.78 3.92 5.03
N SER A 55 8.87 3.98 6.00
CA SER A 55 8.18 2.79 6.52
C SER A 55 7.32 2.12 5.45
N ASP A 56 6.50 2.88 4.73
CA ASP A 56 5.59 2.35 3.71
C ASP A 56 6.36 1.79 2.51
N LEU A 57 7.45 2.45 2.11
CA LEU A 57 8.33 1.99 1.03
C LEU A 57 8.90 0.59 1.30
N ILE A 58 9.52 0.37 2.46
CA ILE A 58 10.13 -0.93 2.78
C ILE A 58 9.07 -2.03 2.75
N ARG A 59 7.89 -1.76 3.32
CA ARG A 59 6.79 -2.73 3.36
C ARG A 59 6.32 -3.09 1.95
N LEU A 60 6.12 -2.08 1.10
CA LEU A 60 5.72 -2.26 -0.30
C LEU A 60 6.77 -3.08 -1.07
N LYS A 61 8.05 -2.74 -0.94
CA LYS A 61 9.16 -3.45 -1.58
C LYS A 61 9.29 -4.89 -1.12
N LEU A 62 9.12 -5.14 0.18
CA LEU A 62 9.11 -6.50 0.72
C LEU A 62 7.92 -7.28 0.18
N TYR A 63 6.72 -6.70 0.16
CA TYR A 63 5.52 -7.34 -0.39
C TYR A 63 5.72 -7.76 -1.86
N GLN A 64 6.32 -6.89 -2.67
CA GLN A 64 6.69 -7.19 -4.07
C GLN A 64 7.75 -8.28 -4.21
N LYS A 65 8.77 -8.31 -3.35
CA LYS A 65 9.80 -9.36 -3.41
C LYS A 65 9.25 -10.73 -3.04
N LEU A 66 8.29 -10.78 -2.12
CA LEU A 66 7.68 -12.02 -1.63
C LEU A 66 6.52 -12.52 -2.49
N THR A 67 6.23 -11.90 -3.63
CA THR A 67 5.15 -12.33 -4.55
C THR A 67 5.32 -13.77 -5.01
N HIS A 68 6.55 -14.27 -5.12
CA HIS A 68 6.83 -15.67 -5.44
C HIS A 68 6.41 -16.67 -4.34
N LEU A 69 6.08 -16.20 -3.14
CA LEU A 69 5.63 -17.03 -2.01
C LEU A 69 4.10 -17.18 -1.94
N ILE A 70 3.36 -16.59 -2.89
CA ILE A 70 1.90 -16.78 -2.98
C ILE A 70 1.56 -18.28 -2.97
N ASP A 71 2.32 -19.09 -3.71
CA ASP A 71 2.08 -20.53 -3.87
C ASP A 71 2.39 -21.37 -2.61
N PHE A 72 3.11 -20.82 -1.62
CA PHE A 72 3.60 -21.55 -0.44
C PHE A 72 2.87 -21.20 0.87
N GLY A 73 2.12 -20.11 0.90
CA GLY A 73 1.39 -19.66 2.09
C GLY A 73 0.55 -18.41 1.91
N GLY A 74 0.45 -17.89 0.68
CA GLY A 74 -0.54 -16.88 0.31
C GLY A 74 -0.28 -15.46 0.79
N GLY A 75 -1.25 -14.59 0.48
CA GLY A 75 -1.29 -13.19 0.94
C GLY A 75 -1.11 -13.03 2.46
N PRO A 76 -1.72 -13.86 3.33
CA PRO A 76 -1.53 -13.75 4.78
C PRO A 76 -0.11 -14.03 5.27
N LEU A 77 0.60 -15.00 4.68
CA LEU A 77 2.02 -15.23 5.01
C LEU A 77 2.85 -14.00 4.64
N ILE A 78 2.62 -13.42 3.46
CA ILE A 78 3.32 -12.21 3.02
C ILE A 78 3.00 -11.05 3.97
N LYS A 79 1.71 -10.81 4.31
CA LYS A 79 1.29 -9.77 5.26
C LYS A 79 1.98 -9.95 6.62
N ASN A 80 2.07 -11.19 7.12
CA ASN A 80 2.77 -11.50 8.38
C ASN A 80 4.27 -11.21 8.30
N ILE A 81 4.94 -11.57 7.21
CA ILE A 81 6.37 -11.28 7.00
C ILE A 81 6.62 -9.77 6.93
N VAL A 82 5.75 -9.03 6.24
CA VAL A 82 5.82 -7.57 6.15
C VAL A 82 5.63 -6.89 7.52
N PHE A 83 4.69 -7.39 8.32
CA PHE A 83 4.51 -6.92 9.69
C PHE A 83 5.71 -7.28 10.58
N ASP A 84 6.23 -8.50 10.47
CA ASP A 84 7.38 -8.96 11.24
C ASP A 84 8.65 -8.16 10.92
N LEU A 85 8.88 -7.76 9.67
CA LEU A 85 9.99 -6.88 9.31
C LEU A 85 9.98 -5.57 10.11
N SER A 86 8.79 -4.96 10.30
CA SER A 86 8.67 -3.73 11.10
C SER A 86 9.05 -3.97 12.57
N THR A 87 8.70 -5.14 13.10
CA THR A 87 9.02 -5.54 14.47
C THR A 87 10.49 -5.91 14.63
N PHE A 88 11.05 -6.60 13.63
CA PHE A 88 12.46 -6.92 13.52
C PHE A 88 13.33 -5.65 13.54
N LEU A 89 13.06 -4.68 12.67
CA LEU A 89 13.83 -3.44 12.63
C LEU A 89 13.77 -2.68 13.97
N LYS A 90 12.59 -2.61 14.59
CA LYS A 90 12.44 -2.02 15.93
C LYS A 90 13.20 -2.76 17.01
N ARG A 91 13.30 -4.08 16.93
CA ARG A 91 14.02 -4.91 17.90
C ARG A 91 15.53 -4.76 17.75
N GLU A 92 16.04 -4.95 16.53
CA GLU A 92 17.49 -4.90 16.25
C GLU A 92 18.06 -3.49 16.46
N LEU A 93 17.28 -2.45 16.15
CA LEU A 93 17.67 -1.04 16.33
C LEU A 93 17.06 -0.41 17.61
N GLY A 94 16.39 -1.20 18.45
CA GLY A 94 15.75 -0.74 19.70
C GLY A 94 16.66 -0.86 20.92
N SER A 95 17.78 -1.57 20.80
CA SER A 95 18.76 -1.71 21.87
C SER A 95 19.49 -0.38 22.11
N ALA A 96 18.96 0.38 23.08
CA ALA A 96 19.54 1.59 23.63
C ALA A 96 20.86 1.30 24.37
N SER A 97 21.96 1.08 23.65
CA SER A 97 23.33 1.20 24.18
C SER A 97 24.37 1.03 23.08
N SER A 98 24.55 2.02 22.20
CA SER A 98 25.74 2.06 21.32
C SER A 98 26.25 3.45 20.96
N LEU A 99 25.50 4.52 21.27
CA LEU A 99 25.99 5.90 21.14
C LEU A 99 27.09 6.28 22.17
N SER A 100 27.64 5.32 22.93
CA SER A 100 28.85 5.52 23.74
C SER A 100 30.14 5.06 23.05
N LYS A 101 30.14 4.76 21.74
CA LYS A 101 31.36 4.51 20.98
C LYS A 101 31.54 5.60 19.93
N THR A 102 32.20 6.67 20.35
CA THR A 102 32.96 7.57 19.46
C THR A 102 33.71 6.79 18.37
N PRO A 103 33.83 7.29 17.12
CA PRO A 103 34.40 6.55 15.99
C PRO A 103 35.92 6.31 16.06
N ASN A 104 36.61 6.70 17.13
CA ASN A 104 38.07 6.62 17.20
C ASN A 104 38.65 5.25 17.61
N ASN A 105 37.86 4.18 17.57
CA ASN A 105 38.35 2.82 17.83
C ASN A 105 37.92 1.83 16.73
N VAL A 106 38.21 2.18 15.48
CA VAL A 106 38.39 1.17 14.43
C VAL A 106 39.82 0.64 14.54
N ARG A 107 40.02 -0.39 15.37
CA ARG A 107 41.13 -1.36 15.26
C ARG A 107 40.93 -2.49 16.27
N GLY A 108 40.41 -3.62 15.80
CA GLY A 108 40.28 -4.81 16.65
C GLY A 108 39.40 -5.95 16.15
N ILE A 109 39.81 -6.62 15.06
CA ILE A 109 39.87 -8.10 14.95
C ILE A 109 38.53 -8.89 15.06
N ASN A 110 38.06 -9.30 13.87
CA ASN A 110 37.42 -10.57 13.48
C ASN A 110 36.00 -10.97 13.96
N ASN A 111 35.08 -10.81 12.99
CA ASN A 111 34.12 -11.80 12.45
C ASN A 111 32.63 -11.71 12.86
N SER A 112 31.83 -11.41 11.84
CA SER A 112 30.39 -11.09 11.78
C SER A 112 30.02 -9.71 12.34
N GLU A 113 29.88 -8.75 11.43
CA GLU A 113 29.18 -7.50 11.71
C GLU A 113 27.78 -7.83 12.20
N SER A 114 27.41 -7.35 13.39
CA SER A 114 26.10 -7.70 13.96
C SER A 114 24.99 -7.15 13.05
N ILE A 115 23.83 -7.80 13.03
CA ILE A 115 22.67 -7.33 12.25
C ILE A 115 22.36 -5.86 12.58
N ALA A 116 22.45 -5.49 13.86
CA ALA A 116 22.25 -4.13 14.31
C ALA A 116 23.29 -3.16 13.73
N ASP A 117 24.57 -3.57 13.63
CA ASP A 117 25.63 -2.72 13.05
C ASP A 117 25.43 -2.54 11.55
N GLN A 118 25.08 -3.59 10.81
CA GLN A 118 24.74 -3.49 9.37
C GLN A 118 23.55 -2.55 9.14
N LEU A 119 22.50 -2.66 9.94
CA LEU A 119 21.32 -1.79 9.83
C LEU A 119 21.62 -0.34 10.23
N ARG A 120 22.49 -0.11 11.21
CA ARG A 120 22.98 1.23 11.57
C ARG A 120 23.85 1.83 10.48
N GLU A 121 24.70 1.03 9.86
CA GLU A 121 25.49 1.48 8.71
C GLU A 121 24.56 1.99 7.61
N LEU A 122 23.48 1.26 7.30
CA LEU A 122 22.49 1.71 6.34
C LEU A 122 21.77 2.99 6.79
N ALA A 123 21.39 3.09 8.07
CA ALA A 123 20.70 4.26 8.60
C ALA A 123 21.55 5.56 8.60
N TYR A 124 22.86 5.43 8.86
CA TYR A 124 23.78 6.55 9.11
C TYR A 124 24.78 6.82 7.96
N PHE A 125 25.20 5.78 7.24
CA PHE A 125 26.27 5.79 6.21
C PHE A 125 25.79 5.36 4.81
N GLY A 126 24.69 4.60 4.70
CA GLY A 126 24.00 4.35 3.43
C GLY A 126 23.54 5.66 2.75
N SER A 127 23.43 6.72 3.56
CA SER A 127 23.30 8.11 3.15
C SER A 127 24.66 8.77 2.89
N ASN A 128 25.37 8.41 1.81
CA ASN A 128 26.21 9.39 1.09
C ASN A 128 25.31 10.47 0.45
N VAL A 129 24.45 11.06 1.28
CA VAL A 129 23.65 12.23 1.04
C VAL A 129 24.58 13.38 1.37
N ASP A 130 25.03 14.12 0.35
CA ASP A 130 25.79 15.34 0.56
C ASP A 130 25.06 16.23 1.59
N GLY A 131 25.69 16.51 2.74
CA GLY A 131 25.19 17.46 3.74
C GLY A 131 24.49 16.91 4.99
N VAL A 132 24.51 15.59 5.27
CA VAL A 132 24.10 15.10 6.61
C VAL A 132 25.32 15.05 7.52
N GLU A 133 25.52 16.09 8.34
CA GLU A 133 26.54 16.07 9.38
C GLU A 133 26.21 15.03 10.46
N GLU A 134 27.23 14.30 10.94
CA GLU A 134 27.13 13.34 12.05
C GLU A 134 26.50 13.96 13.32
N SER A 135 26.62 15.30 13.45
CA SER A 135 26.02 16.13 14.51
C SER A 135 24.48 16.08 14.52
N ILE A 136 23.81 15.92 13.38
CA ILE A 136 22.35 15.94 13.25
C ILE A 136 21.70 14.77 14.00
N TYR A 137 22.34 13.61 13.98
CA TYR A 137 21.84 12.39 14.64
C TYR A 137 21.82 12.51 16.16
N THR A 138 22.70 13.36 16.73
CA THR A 138 22.77 13.62 18.18
C THR A 138 21.84 14.76 18.63
N LYS A 139 21.44 15.65 17.71
CA LYS A 139 20.61 16.83 18.01
C LYS A 139 19.16 16.46 18.33
N TYR A 140 18.60 15.51 17.59
CA TYR A 140 17.24 15.04 17.79
C TYR A 140 17.31 13.67 18.47
N ASN A 141 16.82 13.54 19.71
CA ASN A 141 16.77 12.29 20.47
C ASN A 141 15.76 11.29 19.85
N ILE A 142 16.07 10.82 18.63
CA ILE A 142 15.27 9.95 17.79
C ILE A 142 15.88 8.55 17.85
N PRO A 143 15.10 7.50 18.12
CA PRO A 143 15.60 6.12 18.09
C PRO A 143 16.15 5.71 16.72
N ASP A 144 17.21 4.89 16.69
CA ASP A 144 17.87 4.40 15.47
C ASP A 144 16.89 3.84 14.42
N PHE A 145 15.89 3.05 14.84
CA PHE A 145 14.90 2.50 13.90
C PHE A 145 14.07 3.59 13.21
N ARG A 146 13.81 4.71 13.88
CA ARG A 146 13.11 5.85 13.27
C ARG A 146 14.04 6.60 12.33
N TRP A 147 15.32 6.71 12.66
CA TRP A 147 16.33 7.27 11.77
C TRP A 147 16.40 6.49 10.45
N LEU A 148 16.44 5.16 10.50
CA LEU A 148 16.42 4.33 9.28
C LEU A 148 15.25 4.69 8.36
N TYR A 149 14.03 4.78 8.90
CA TYR A 149 12.85 5.16 8.10
C TYR A 149 12.90 6.61 7.61
N ILE A 150 13.38 7.55 8.43
CA ILE A 150 13.54 8.96 8.03
C ILE A 150 14.55 9.09 6.87
N THR A 151 15.69 8.40 6.96
CA THR A 151 16.73 8.39 5.92
C THR A 151 16.17 7.86 4.61
N LEU A 152 15.44 6.74 4.65
CA LEU A 152 14.78 6.18 3.47
C LEU A 152 13.73 7.13 2.88
N GLY A 153 12.89 7.72 3.73
CA GLY A 153 11.90 8.70 3.29
C GLY A 153 12.55 9.90 2.62
N TYR A 154 13.66 10.39 3.15
CA TYR A 154 14.42 11.47 2.55
C TYR A 154 15.02 11.06 1.19
N MET A 155 15.57 9.85 1.07
CA MET A 155 16.12 9.34 -0.20
C MET A 155 15.05 9.23 -1.28
N VAL A 156 13.85 8.75 -0.94
CA VAL A 156 12.70 8.71 -1.87
C VAL A 156 12.41 10.08 -2.47
N MET A 157 12.53 11.15 -1.67
CA MET A 157 12.14 12.50 -2.07
C MET A 157 13.25 13.31 -2.73
N SER A 158 14.51 12.92 -2.54
CA SER A 158 15.70 13.72 -2.93
C SER A 158 16.68 12.99 -3.85
N GLN A 159 16.58 11.66 -3.99
CA GLN A 159 17.54 10.85 -4.75
C GLN A 159 16.88 10.06 -5.90
N PRO A 160 17.67 9.61 -6.90
CA PRO A 160 17.19 8.68 -7.91
C PRO A 160 16.68 7.38 -7.30
N LYS A 161 15.60 6.84 -7.88
CA LYS A 161 14.95 5.59 -7.47
C LYS A 161 15.91 4.41 -7.31
N VAL A 162 16.94 4.32 -8.17
CA VAL A 162 17.95 3.25 -8.13
C VAL A 162 18.65 3.14 -6.77
N ARG A 163 19.10 4.26 -6.20
CA ARG A 163 19.78 4.26 -4.89
C ARG A 163 18.85 3.85 -3.75
N THR A 164 17.61 4.33 -3.82
CA THR A 164 16.58 3.97 -2.85
C THR A 164 16.28 2.47 -2.91
N ASP A 165 16.16 1.92 -4.12
CA ASP A 165 15.91 0.49 -4.35
C ASP A 165 17.07 -0.37 -3.82
N GLU A 166 18.31 0.00 -4.12
CA GLU A 166 19.52 -0.68 -3.61
C GLU A 166 19.56 -0.73 -2.08
N MET A 167 19.23 0.38 -1.41
CA MET A 167 19.21 0.42 0.06
C MET A 167 18.08 -0.44 0.63
N THR A 168 16.87 -0.37 0.05
CA THR A 168 15.75 -1.21 0.50
C THR A 168 16.04 -2.70 0.31
N ASP A 169 16.71 -3.06 -0.77
CA ASP A 169 17.08 -4.44 -1.08
C ASP A 169 18.06 -4.99 -0.05
N GLN A 170 19.05 -4.18 0.37
CA GLN A 170 20.00 -4.57 1.42
C GLN A 170 19.31 -4.82 2.77
N ILE A 171 18.35 -3.96 3.16
CA ILE A 171 17.58 -4.13 4.41
C ILE A 171 16.77 -5.43 4.37
N ILE A 172 16.10 -5.69 3.24
CA ILE A 172 15.30 -6.90 3.06
C ILE A 172 16.19 -8.14 3.07
N ASP A 173 17.35 -8.09 2.43
CA ASP A 173 18.31 -9.19 2.42
C ASP A 173 18.84 -9.51 3.83
N ILE A 174 19.16 -8.48 4.64
CA ILE A 174 19.55 -8.65 6.04
C ILE A 174 18.44 -9.36 6.81
N TYR A 175 17.20 -8.91 6.65
CA TYR A 175 16.05 -9.53 7.30
C TYR A 175 15.88 -11.01 6.88
N ILE A 176 15.86 -11.30 5.58
CA ILE A 176 15.69 -12.67 5.08
C ILE A 176 16.80 -13.59 5.60
N LYS A 177 18.06 -13.15 5.53
CA LYS A 177 19.22 -13.91 6.05
C LYS A 177 19.11 -14.15 7.56
N SER A 178 18.62 -13.17 8.32
CA SER A 178 18.47 -13.31 9.78
C SER A 178 17.46 -14.36 10.19
N LYS A 179 16.44 -14.62 9.36
CA LYS A 179 15.35 -15.54 9.68
C LYS A 179 15.69 -17.00 9.45
N ASN A 180 16.74 -17.31 8.67
CA ASN A 180 17.18 -18.68 8.37
C ASN A 180 16.01 -19.63 8.04
N ALA A 181 14.99 -19.11 7.36
CA ALA A 181 13.75 -19.82 7.10
C ALA A 181 13.85 -20.58 5.76
N PRO A 182 13.85 -21.92 5.74
CA PRO A 182 14.05 -22.69 4.51
C PRO A 182 12.98 -22.40 3.45
N TYR A 183 11.75 -22.09 3.86
CA TYR A 183 10.63 -21.74 2.97
C TYR A 183 10.79 -20.38 2.28
N LEU A 184 11.65 -19.49 2.78
CA LEU A 184 12.04 -18.26 2.07
C LEU A 184 13.12 -18.52 1.00
N HIS A 185 13.72 -19.72 1.00
CA HIS A 185 14.95 -20.02 0.26
C HIS A 185 14.84 -21.20 -0.72
N ASN A 186 13.98 -22.19 -0.47
CA ASN A 186 13.72 -23.33 -1.34
C ASN A 186 12.28 -23.83 -1.12
N GLY A 187 11.45 -23.78 -2.16
CA GLY A 187 10.21 -24.55 -2.22
C GLY A 187 10.54 -26.02 -2.35
N SER A 188 10.15 -26.85 -1.38
CA SER A 188 10.37 -28.29 -1.45
C SER A 188 9.11 -28.98 -1.94
N GLU A 189 9.16 -29.50 -3.17
CA GLU A 189 8.07 -30.21 -3.85
C GLU A 189 7.40 -31.28 -2.99
N SER A 190 6.22 -30.96 -2.46
CA SER A 190 5.34 -31.89 -1.75
C SER A 190 4.09 -32.18 -2.59
N LYS A 191 3.38 -33.30 -2.31
CA LYS A 191 2.12 -33.64 -3.00
C LYS A 191 1.06 -32.53 -2.92
N GLN A 192 1.10 -31.74 -1.86
CA GLN A 192 0.23 -30.58 -1.63
C GLN A 192 0.49 -29.44 -2.64
N GLU A 193 1.71 -29.36 -3.20
CA GLU A 193 2.05 -28.40 -4.27
C GLU A 193 1.49 -28.83 -5.63
N SER A 194 1.34 -30.13 -5.88
CA SER A 194 0.75 -30.65 -7.13
C SER A 194 -0.74 -30.30 -7.25
N ASP A 195 -1.49 -30.44 -6.16
CA ASP A 195 -2.92 -30.09 -6.12
C ASP A 195 -3.09 -28.57 -6.18
N SER A 196 -2.27 -27.82 -5.44
CA SER A 196 -2.28 -26.35 -5.48
C SER A 196 -1.96 -25.81 -6.88
N ALA A 197 -0.95 -26.35 -7.56
CA ALA A 197 -0.63 -25.98 -8.93
C ALA A 197 -1.79 -26.26 -9.90
N SER A 198 -2.49 -27.39 -9.71
CA SER A 198 -3.66 -27.75 -10.52
C SER A 198 -4.83 -26.80 -10.27
N ILE A 199 -5.10 -26.43 -9.02
CA ILE A 199 -6.11 -25.43 -8.64
C ILE A 199 -5.78 -24.08 -9.28
N LEU A 200 -4.53 -23.62 -9.17
CA LEU A 200 -4.08 -22.35 -9.73
C LEU A 200 -4.17 -22.34 -11.27
N ASN A 201 -3.84 -23.46 -11.92
CA ASN A 201 -4.00 -23.57 -13.36
C ASN A 201 -5.48 -23.51 -13.78
N ALA A 202 -6.35 -24.25 -13.10
CA ALA A 202 -7.80 -24.16 -13.34
C ALA A 202 -8.33 -22.74 -13.09
N THR A 203 -7.80 -22.05 -12.07
CA THR A 203 -8.16 -20.67 -11.72
C THR A 203 -7.79 -19.70 -12.82
N LYS A 204 -6.58 -19.84 -13.39
CA LYS A 204 -6.13 -19.05 -14.55
C LYS A 204 -7.03 -19.26 -15.75
N GLU A 205 -7.42 -20.50 -16.03
CA GLU A 205 -8.35 -20.80 -17.12
C GLU A 205 -9.71 -20.11 -16.89
N TYR A 206 -10.25 -20.18 -15.66
CA TYR A 206 -11.46 -19.44 -15.30
C TYR A 206 -11.33 -17.92 -15.50
N TYR A 207 -10.21 -17.31 -15.09
CA TYR A 207 -9.97 -15.88 -15.32
C TYR A 207 -9.95 -15.50 -16.80
N MET A 208 -9.47 -16.40 -17.66
CA MET A 208 -9.48 -16.14 -19.10
C MET A 208 -10.89 -16.27 -19.71
N GLU A 209 -11.75 -17.12 -19.16
CA GLU A 209 -13.06 -17.43 -19.71
C GLU A 209 -14.19 -16.51 -19.21
N VAL A 210 -14.18 -16.14 -17.92
CA VAL A 210 -15.31 -15.42 -17.30
C VAL A 210 -15.58 -14.06 -17.96
N PRO A 211 -16.81 -13.73 -18.37
CA PRO A 211 -17.07 -12.48 -19.07
C PRO A 211 -16.92 -11.25 -18.14
N ILE A 212 -16.54 -10.11 -18.74
CA ILE A 212 -16.34 -8.84 -18.04
C ILE A 212 -17.22 -7.78 -18.70
N ASN A 213 -17.89 -6.98 -17.89
CA ASN A 213 -18.69 -5.85 -18.36
C ASN A 213 -17.80 -4.60 -18.54
N TYR A 214 -17.07 -4.56 -19.66
CA TYR A 214 -16.19 -3.45 -20.00
C TYR A 214 -16.92 -2.11 -20.13
N ASP A 215 -18.18 -2.12 -20.58
CA ASP A 215 -18.98 -0.90 -20.71
C ASP A 215 -19.28 -0.29 -19.34
N LYS A 216 -19.67 -1.11 -18.35
CA LYS A 216 -19.85 -0.61 -16.96
C LYS A 216 -18.54 -0.06 -16.37
N LEU A 217 -17.42 -0.75 -16.60
CA LEU A 217 -16.14 -0.36 -16.01
C LEU A 217 -15.51 0.87 -16.66
N TYR A 218 -15.62 1.02 -17.97
CA TYR A 218 -14.83 1.97 -18.76
C TYR A 218 -15.64 2.89 -19.66
N ASP A 219 -16.97 2.99 -19.48
CA ASP A 219 -17.77 4.01 -20.14
C ASP A 219 -17.22 5.40 -19.84
N THR A 220 -16.79 6.10 -20.89
CA THR A 220 -16.28 7.47 -20.83
C THR A 220 -17.35 8.52 -21.15
N SER A 221 -18.57 8.11 -21.47
CA SER A 221 -19.68 9.03 -21.73
C SER A 221 -20.30 9.58 -20.45
N THR A 222 -20.20 8.83 -19.35
CA THR A 222 -20.72 9.22 -18.04
C THR A 222 -19.61 9.81 -17.15
N THR A 223 -19.76 11.07 -16.71
CA THR A 223 -18.90 11.65 -15.68
C THR A 223 -19.14 10.95 -14.35
N ARG A 224 -18.08 10.42 -13.74
CA ARG A 224 -18.13 9.76 -12.43
C ARG A 224 -17.81 10.78 -11.34
N PHE A 225 -18.50 10.69 -10.21
CA PHE A 225 -18.30 11.61 -9.10
C PHE A 225 -18.64 10.95 -7.76
N ILE A 226 -18.18 11.57 -6.67
CA ILE A 226 -18.58 11.26 -5.29
C ILE A 226 -19.39 12.43 -4.74
N THR A 227 -20.52 12.13 -4.11
CA THR A 227 -21.34 13.12 -3.40
C THR A 227 -20.86 13.32 -1.96
N LEU A 228 -20.77 14.60 -1.55
CA LEU A 228 -20.48 14.99 -0.17
C LEU A 228 -21.73 14.85 0.73
N HIS A 229 -21.53 14.52 2.01
CA HIS A 229 -22.62 14.13 2.90
C HIS A 229 -23.46 15.31 3.41
N GLU A 230 -22.82 16.31 3.99
CA GLU A 230 -23.48 17.50 4.53
C GLU A 230 -23.78 18.48 3.39
N THR A 231 -22.87 18.59 2.42
CA THR A 231 -23.01 19.47 1.26
C THR A 231 -23.40 18.68 -0.01
N LYS A 232 -24.59 18.06 0.00
CA LYS A 232 -25.07 17.15 -1.08
C LYS A 232 -25.02 17.73 -2.51
N ASP A 233 -25.04 19.05 -2.66
CA ASP A 233 -24.92 19.75 -3.96
C ASP A 233 -23.47 19.82 -4.47
N TYR A 234 -22.48 19.46 -3.65
CA TYR A 234 -21.08 19.42 -4.01
C TYR A 234 -20.66 18.00 -4.39
N HIS A 235 -19.92 17.92 -5.49
CA HIS A 235 -19.43 16.68 -6.05
C HIS A 235 -17.92 16.74 -6.23
N ILE A 236 -17.25 15.62 -5.94
CA ILE A 236 -15.85 15.40 -6.29
C ILE A 236 -15.84 14.65 -7.62
N GLU A 237 -15.47 15.33 -8.69
CA GLU A 237 -15.31 14.70 -10.01
C GLU A 237 -14.15 13.68 -9.98
N LEU A 238 -14.36 12.56 -10.64
CA LEU A 238 -13.39 11.46 -10.69
C LEU A 238 -12.79 11.33 -12.10
N PRO A 239 -11.47 11.09 -12.21
CA PRO A 239 -10.86 10.77 -13.49
C PRO A 239 -11.40 9.43 -14.04
N PRO A 240 -11.31 9.17 -15.36
CA PRO A 240 -11.69 7.88 -15.93
C PRO A 240 -10.88 6.73 -15.33
N LEU A 241 -11.53 5.57 -15.11
CA LEU A 241 -10.87 4.36 -14.61
C LEU A 241 -9.83 3.87 -15.64
N PRO A 242 -8.53 3.78 -15.29
CA PRO A 242 -7.51 3.28 -16.20
C PRO A 242 -7.71 1.80 -16.48
N LYS A 243 -7.56 1.39 -17.75
CA LYS A 243 -7.77 0.00 -18.17
C LYS A 243 -6.60 -0.90 -17.75
N LEU A 244 -6.92 -2.01 -17.09
CA LEU A 244 -6.00 -3.14 -16.93
C LEU A 244 -5.92 -3.93 -18.23
N HIS A 245 -4.71 -4.18 -18.72
CA HIS A 245 -4.47 -4.95 -19.94
C HIS A 245 -4.34 -6.44 -19.65
N ASN A 246 -3.82 -6.81 -18.49
CA ASN A 246 -3.75 -8.19 -18.05
C ASN A 246 -5.13 -8.65 -17.56
N ARG A 247 -5.75 -9.56 -18.30
CA ARG A 247 -7.08 -10.10 -18.01
C ARG A 247 -7.14 -10.87 -16.69
N GLU A 248 -6.10 -11.63 -16.36
CA GLU A 248 -6.01 -12.36 -15.09
C GLU A 248 -6.00 -11.37 -13.92
N ASN A 249 -5.16 -10.33 -13.97
CA ASN A 249 -5.15 -9.29 -12.94
C ASN A 249 -6.49 -8.55 -12.84
N LEU A 250 -7.15 -8.27 -13.97
CA LEU A 250 -8.45 -7.62 -13.99
C LEU A 250 -9.52 -8.49 -13.33
N VAL A 251 -9.66 -9.76 -13.70
CA VAL A 251 -10.66 -10.64 -13.08
C VAL A 251 -10.38 -10.82 -11.59
N LYS A 252 -9.11 -11.04 -11.24
CA LYS A 252 -8.67 -11.17 -9.85
C LYS A 252 -9.02 -9.92 -9.03
N ALA A 253 -8.89 -8.72 -9.60
CA ALA A 253 -9.28 -7.47 -8.96
C ALA A 253 -10.79 -7.26 -8.82
N LEU A 254 -11.60 -8.03 -9.56
CA LEU A 254 -13.07 -7.95 -9.55
C LEU A 254 -13.72 -9.08 -8.73
N ILE A 255 -12.93 -9.87 -7.98
CA ILE A 255 -13.42 -10.94 -7.11
C ILE A 255 -12.84 -10.75 -5.72
N HIS A 256 -13.66 -10.32 -4.78
CA HIS A 256 -13.26 -10.27 -3.38
C HIS A 256 -12.87 -11.65 -2.86
N LYS A 257 -11.84 -11.72 -2.01
CA LYS A 257 -11.29 -12.97 -1.47
C LYS A 257 -12.35 -13.89 -0.88
N GLU A 258 -13.34 -13.38 -0.15
CA GLU A 258 -14.37 -14.21 0.48
C GLU A 258 -15.40 -14.79 -0.52
N LEU A 259 -15.41 -14.31 -1.76
CA LEU A 259 -16.30 -14.79 -2.83
C LEU A 259 -15.78 -16.05 -3.53
N TYR A 260 -14.58 -16.57 -3.17
CA TYR A 260 -14.15 -17.92 -3.60
C TYR A 260 -15.22 -18.98 -3.29
N ARG A 261 -16.04 -18.75 -2.25
CA ARG A 261 -17.12 -19.65 -1.86
C ARG A 261 -18.13 -19.90 -2.98
N ALA A 262 -18.44 -18.89 -3.79
CA ALA A 262 -19.31 -19.07 -4.95
C ALA A 262 -18.68 -19.97 -6.02
N LEU A 263 -17.35 -19.90 -6.19
CA LEU A 263 -16.62 -20.66 -7.21
C LEU A 263 -16.59 -22.17 -6.90
N ILE A 264 -16.66 -22.53 -5.61
CA ILE A 264 -16.63 -23.92 -5.14
C ILE A 264 -18.03 -24.51 -4.90
N GLU A 265 -19.10 -23.76 -5.21
CA GLU A 265 -20.47 -24.32 -5.19
C GLU A 265 -20.60 -25.42 -6.25
N PRO A 266 -21.21 -26.59 -5.95
CA PRO A 266 -21.22 -27.74 -6.86
C PRO A 266 -21.78 -27.46 -8.25
N GLU A 267 -22.68 -26.49 -8.38
CA GLU A 267 -23.28 -26.12 -9.66
C GLU A 267 -22.40 -25.23 -10.53
N HIS A 268 -21.40 -24.58 -9.93
CA HIS A 268 -20.49 -23.67 -10.61
C HIS A 268 -19.60 -24.43 -11.60
N THR A 269 -19.38 -23.85 -12.79
CA THR A 269 -18.56 -24.48 -13.84
C THR A 269 -17.13 -24.74 -13.39
N PHE A 270 -16.55 -23.78 -12.66
CA PHE A 270 -15.25 -23.93 -12.00
C PHE A 270 -15.21 -25.11 -11.02
N ALA A 271 -16.20 -25.28 -10.13
CA ALA A 271 -16.25 -26.39 -9.18
C ALA A 271 -16.30 -27.74 -9.90
N LYS A 272 -17.11 -27.86 -10.96
CA LYS A 272 -17.21 -29.08 -11.78
C LYS A 272 -15.84 -29.47 -12.36
N LYS A 273 -15.08 -28.49 -12.85
CA LYS A 273 -13.72 -28.69 -13.37
C LYS A 273 -12.73 -29.17 -12.31
N LEU A 274 -12.80 -28.62 -11.09
CA LEU A 274 -11.96 -29.09 -9.99
C LEU A 274 -12.31 -30.55 -9.60
N LEU A 275 -13.60 -30.90 -9.59
CA LEU A 275 -14.04 -32.28 -9.34
C LEU A 275 -13.54 -33.25 -10.41
N ASP A 276 -13.55 -32.85 -11.69
CA ASP A 276 -13.01 -33.66 -12.80
C ASP A 276 -11.50 -33.93 -12.65
N LEU A 277 -10.78 -33.01 -12.00
CA LEU A 277 -9.36 -33.17 -11.62
C LEU A 277 -9.15 -33.97 -10.33
N ASN A 278 -10.22 -34.53 -9.73
CA ASN A 278 -10.22 -35.21 -8.43
C ASN A 278 -9.79 -34.32 -7.26
N ILE A 279 -10.04 -33.01 -7.33
CA ILE A 279 -9.75 -32.06 -6.25
C ILE A 279 -10.96 -31.98 -5.30
N ASP A 280 -10.72 -32.19 -4.01
CA ASP A 280 -11.75 -32.02 -2.97
C ASP A 280 -12.03 -30.53 -2.72
N LEU A 281 -13.24 -30.09 -3.07
CA LEU A 281 -13.75 -28.74 -2.89
C LEU A 281 -13.89 -28.35 -1.40
N ASN A 282 -14.10 -29.33 -0.52
CA ASN A 282 -14.30 -29.08 0.91
C ASN A 282 -13.00 -29.01 1.68
N SER A 283 -11.89 -29.46 1.08
CA SER A 283 -10.59 -29.48 1.72
C SER A 283 -10.15 -28.06 2.11
N PRO A 284 -9.54 -27.89 3.31
CA PRO A 284 -8.95 -26.61 3.70
C PRO A 284 -7.92 -26.11 2.68
N SER A 285 -7.14 -27.02 2.10
CA SER A 285 -6.13 -26.68 1.09
C SER A 285 -6.73 -25.97 -0.13
N THR A 286 -7.83 -26.49 -0.69
CA THR A 286 -8.48 -25.86 -1.85
C THR A 286 -9.01 -24.46 -1.52
N LYS A 287 -9.67 -24.33 -0.37
CA LYS A 287 -10.25 -23.06 0.10
C LYS A 287 -9.16 -22.02 0.35
N ASP A 288 -8.09 -22.43 1.00
CA ASP A 288 -6.95 -21.59 1.33
C ASP A 288 -6.23 -21.14 0.06
N THR A 289 -5.93 -22.04 -0.89
CA THR A 289 -5.30 -21.67 -2.17
C THR A 289 -6.09 -20.60 -2.91
N LEU A 290 -7.41 -20.76 -3.05
CA LEU A 290 -8.26 -19.77 -3.73
C LEU A 290 -8.34 -18.44 -2.98
N LYS A 291 -8.57 -18.49 -1.66
CA LYS A 291 -8.62 -17.30 -0.82
C LYS A 291 -7.32 -16.52 -0.87
N TYR A 292 -6.20 -17.21 -0.80
CA TYR A 292 -4.86 -16.62 -0.81
C TYR A 292 -4.51 -16.01 -2.14
N GLU A 293 -4.84 -16.70 -3.22
CA GLU A 293 -4.68 -16.19 -4.57
C GLU A 293 -5.39 -14.83 -4.68
N LEU A 294 -6.68 -14.76 -4.34
CA LEU A 294 -7.47 -13.52 -4.42
C LEU A 294 -7.01 -12.42 -3.44
N SER A 295 -6.52 -12.76 -2.25
CA SER A 295 -6.17 -11.78 -1.20
C SER A 295 -4.90 -10.95 -1.48
N PHE A 296 -4.09 -11.35 -2.46
CA PHE A 296 -2.79 -10.72 -2.71
C PHE A 296 -2.92 -9.26 -3.17
N LEU A 297 -3.87 -8.98 -4.07
CA LEU A 297 -4.00 -7.66 -4.66
C LEU A 297 -4.50 -6.61 -3.66
N ASP A 298 -5.39 -6.97 -2.72
CA ASP A 298 -5.85 -6.04 -1.67
C ASP A 298 -4.65 -5.58 -0.82
N GLY A 299 -3.81 -6.54 -0.40
CA GLY A 299 -2.66 -6.21 0.44
C GLY A 299 -1.62 -5.34 -0.25
N LEU A 300 -1.42 -5.54 -1.55
CA LEU A 300 -0.56 -4.69 -2.36
C LEU A 300 -1.16 -3.29 -2.55
N GLY A 301 -2.47 -3.22 -2.80
CA GLY A 301 -3.24 -2.00 -2.97
C GLY A 301 -3.23 -1.11 -1.73
N ASP A 302 -3.54 -1.66 -0.56
CA ASP A 302 -3.52 -0.95 0.73
C ASP A 302 -2.14 -0.31 0.99
N LEU A 303 -1.06 -1.10 0.88
CA LEU A 303 0.31 -0.59 1.05
C LEU A 303 0.65 0.52 0.06
N TYR A 304 0.17 0.40 -1.19
CA TYR A 304 0.39 1.41 -2.21
C TYR A 304 -0.38 2.71 -1.92
N LEU A 305 -1.68 2.62 -1.58
CA LEU A 305 -2.52 3.77 -1.23
C LEU A 305 -1.99 4.51 0.01
N ALA A 306 -1.48 3.79 1.01
CA ALA A 306 -0.85 4.35 2.19
C ALA A 306 0.43 5.17 1.87
N ARG A 307 1.20 4.71 0.87
CA ARG A 307 2.38 5.42 0.37
C ARG A 307 1.99 6.66 -0.44
N GLU A 308 1.06 6.52 -1.39
CA GLU A 308 0.66 7.63 -2.27
C GLU A 308 -0.04 8.76 -1.49
N SER A 309 -0.86 8.41 -0.49
CA SER A 309 -1.45 9.42 0.42
C SER A 309 -0.36 10.21 1.16
N SER A 310 0.70 9.55 1.64
CA SER A 310 1.82 10.24 2.26
C SER A 310 2.53 11.18 1.29
N ASN A 311 2.88 10.70 0.09
CA ASN A 311 3.55 11.49 -0.96
C ASN A 311 2.76 12.77 -1.30
N LEU A 312 1.46 12.63 -1.52
CA LEU A 312 0.62 13.75 -1.93
C LEU A 312 0.48 14.80 -0.83
N LEU A 313 0.32 14.40 0.43
CA LEU A 313 0.11 15.35 1.53
C LEU A 313 1.29 16.32 1.73
N TYR A 314 2.51 15.91 1.37
CA TYR A 314 3.65 16.82 1.34
C TYR A 314 3.53 17.83 0.20
N LYS A 315 3.18 17.40 -1.02
CA LYS A 315 2.93 18.29 -2.16
C LYS A 315 1.79 19.28 -1.87
N PHE A 316 0.69 18.79 -1.30
CA PHE A 316 -0.48 19.58 -0.89
C PHE A 316 -0.09 20.75 0.04
N ARG A 317 0.85 20.53 0.97
CA ARG A 317 1.33 21.60 1.86
C ARG A 317 2.41 22.47 1.23
N GLY A 318 3.31 21.88 0.43
CA GLY A 318 4.55 22.51 -0.03
C GLY A 318 4.45 23.29 -1.34
N VAL A 319 3.45 23.03 -2.19
CA VAL A 319 3.41 23.53 -3.58
C VAL A 319 2.07 24.22 -3.88
N PRO A 320 2.06 25.54 -4.20
CA PRO A 320 0.88 26.20 -4.76
C PRO A 320 0.51 25.59 -6.13
N PRO A 321 -0.77 25.50 -6.52
CA PRO A 321 -1.97 26.09 -5.90
C PRO A 321 -2.70 25.18 -4.91
N LEU A 322 -2.22 23.95 -4.68
CA LEU A 322 -2.89 22.94 -3.85
C LEU A 322 -3.03 23.38 -2.38
N ASN A 323 -2.15 24.27 -1.93
CA ASN A 323 -2.18 24.81 -0.59
C ASN A 323 -3.22 25.93 -0.47
N PRO A 324 -4.14 25.86 0.51
CA PRO A 324 -4.83 27.04 0.99
C PRO A 324 -3.82 28.01 1.61
N SER A 325 -3.35 28.95 0.80
CA SER A 325 -2.29 29.88 1.17
C SER A 325 -2.55 30.56 2.53
N GLY A 326 -1.76 30.19 3.55
CA GLY A 326 -1.78 30.85 4.87
C GLY A 326 -2.31 30.04 6.06
N ASP A 327 -2.65 28.75 5.91
CA ASP A 327 -3.04 27.94 7.07
C ASP A 327 -1.81 27.54 7.93
N ASP A 328 -1.60 28.27 9.03
CA ASP A 328 -0.57 28.01 10.04
C ASP A 328 -0.94 26.85 10.99
N THR A 329 -2.14 26.28 10.89
CA THR A 329 -2.64 25.21 11.77
C THR A 329 -2.28 23.82 11.27
N PHE A 330 -1.76 23.68 10.05
CA PHE A 330 -1.31 22.41 9.51
C PHE A 330 -0.11 21.86 10.30
N GLY A 331 -0.32 20.76 11.00
CA GLY A 331 0.71 20.05 11.77
C GLY A 331 0.52 18.54 11.73
N THR A 332 1.25 17.81 12.59
CA THR A 332 1.25 16.34 12.61
C THR A 332 -0.15 15.74 12.79
N ARG A 333 -1.01 16.39 13.60
CA ARG A 333 -2.40 15.95 13.80
C ARG A 333 -3.22 16.05 12.51
N THR A 334 -3.14 17.20 11.83
CA THR A 334 -3.81 17.44 10.55
C THR A 334 -3.30 16.48 9.48
N TYR A 335 -1.98 16.30 9.38
CA TYR A 335 -1.36 15.34 8.47
C TYR A 335 -1.94 13.93 8.65
N ASN A 336 -1.96 13.44 9.91
CA ASN A 336 -2.50 12.11 10.20
C ASN A 336 -4.01 12.02 9.89
N GLN A 337 -4.77 13.07 10.20
CA GLN A 337 -6.19 13.12 9.89
C GLN A 337 -6.45 13.03 8.38
N LEU A 338 -5.80 13.87 7.58
CA LEU A 338 -5.95 13.84 6.13
C LEU A 338 -5.52 12.50 5.55
N ARG A 339 -4.40 11.94 6.05
CA ARG A 339 -3.92 10.63 5.61
C ARG A 339 -4.93 9.52 5.88
N ILE A 340 -5.51 9.49 7.09
CA ILE A 340 -6.55 8.53 7.45
C ILE A 340 -7.75 8.64 6.50
N ILE A 341 -8.18 9.87 6.20
CA ILE A 341 -9.36 10.10 5.35
C ILE A 341 -9.13 9.58 3.93
N LEU A 342 -7.96 9.87 3.35
CA LEU A 342 -7.60 9.39 2.00
C LEU A 342 -7.55 7.86 1.91
N SER A 343 -7.31 7.16 3.01
CA SER A 343 -7.26 5.69 3.09
C SER A 343 -8.42 5.07 3.87
N THR A 344 -9.54 5.77 4.06
CA THR A 344 -10.67 5.23 4.84
C THR A 344 -11.53 4.32 3.97
N ASN A 345 -11.93 3.15 4.48
CA ASN A 345 -12.83 2.21 3.78
C ASN A 345 -14.11 2.86 3.25
N THR A 346 -14.63 3.87 3.94
CA THR A 346 -15.79 4.65 3.49
C THR A 346 -15.51 5.45 2.21
N LEU A 347 -14.33 6.06 2.05
CA LEU A 347 -13.95 6.72 0.80
C LEU A 347 -13.70 5.69 -0.31
N LEU A 348 -12.99 4.61 0.01
CA LEU A 348 -12.66 3.57 -0.96
C LEU A 348 -13.90 2.82 -1.46
N SER A 349 -14.88 2.55 -0.60
CA SER A 349 -16.18 1.96 -1.00
C SER A 349 -17.00 2.91 -1.88
N LYS A 350 -17.02 4.22 -1.58
CA LYS A 350 -17.62 5.23 -2.48
C LYS A 350 -16.96 5.22 -3.85
N LEU A 351 -15.62 5.10 -3.92
CA LEU A 351 -14.89 4.95 -5.17
C LEU A 351 -15.25 3.64 -5.89
N THR A 352 -15.32 2.50 -5.18
CA THR A 352 -15.76 1.21 -5.73
C THR A 352 -17.14 1.31 -6.39
N ILE A 353 -18.09 1.99 -5.76
CA ILE A 353 -19.44 2.20 -6.29
C ILE A 353 -19.40 3.12 -7.50
N ALA A 354 -18.76 4.29 -7.38
CA ALA A 354 -18.66 5.24 -8.48
C ALA A 354 -18.01 4.64 -9.74
N TYR A 355 -17.03 3.74 -9.55
CA TYR A 355 -16.38 3.03 -10.64
C TYR A 355 -17.05 1.70 -11.04
N LYS A 356 -18.10 1.28 -10.34
CA LYS A 356 -18.83 0.02 -10.55
C LYS A 356 -17.93 -1.22 -10.55
N LEU A 357 -16.86 -1.23 -9.74
CA LEU A 357 -15.92 -2.36 -9.70
C LEU A 357 -16.61 -3.66 -9.25
N HIS A 358 -17.53 -3.56 -8.30
CA HIS A 358 -18.32 -4.68 -7.78
C HIS A 358 -19.31 -5.29 -8.80
N GLU A 359 -19.57 -4.60 -9.92
CA GLU A 359 -20.43 -5.08 -11.02
C GLU A 359 -19.65 -5.41 -12.30
N GLY A 360 -18.32 -5.34 -12.25
CA GLY A 360 -17.47 -5.52 -13.44
C GLY A 360 -17.41 -6.95 -13.94
N LEU A 361 -17.53 -7.94 -13.03
CA LEU A 361 -17.50 -9.36 -13.36
C LEU A 361 -18.90 -9.87 -13.70
N VAL A 362 -19.03 -10.61 -14.80
CA VAL A 362 -20.29 -11.24 -15.20
C VAL A 362 -20.27 -12.70 -14.75
N ASP A 363 -20.46 -12.90 -13.45
CA ASP A 363 -20.63 -14.22 -12.84
C ASP A 363 -21.82 -14.19 -11.87
N THR A 364 -22.87 -14.92 -12.21
CA THR A 364 -24.13 -14.93 -11.45
C THR A 364 -23.95 -15.51 -10.04
N GLY A 365 -23.09 -16.51 -9.87
CA GLY A 365 -22.84 -17.11 -8.56
C GLY A 365 -22.13 -16.13 -7.64
N VAL A 366 -21.08 -15.49 -8.15
CA VAL A 366 -20.32 -14.47 -7.41
C VAL A 366 -21.21 -13.26 -7.09
N HIS A 367 -21.97 -12.76 -8.07
CA HIS A 367 -22.83 -11.59 -7.90
C HIS A 367 -23.97 -11.84 -6.92
N ASN A 368 -24.62 -13.01 -6.99
CA ASN A 368 -25.66 -13.37 -6.04
C ASN A 368 -25.10 -13.45 -4.62
N LEU A 369 -23.96 -14.14 -4.42
CA LEU A 369 -23.35 -14.25 -3.10
C LEU A 369 -22.97 -12.87 -2.53
N LEU A 370 -22.42 -11.98 -3.35
CA LEU A 370 -22.10 -10.61 -2.95
C LEU A 370 -23.35 -9.87 -2.45
N THR A 371 -24.40 -9.83 -3.27
CA THR A 371 -25.60 -9.02 -3.01
C THR A 371 -26.54 -9.62 -1.96
N THR A 372 -26.54 -10.93 -1.76
CA THR A 372 -27.42 -11.55 -0.75
C THR A 372 -26.77 -11.73 0.61
N SER A 373 -25.44 -11.84 0.67
CA SER A 373 -24.76 -12.28 1.89
C SER A 373 -23.73 -11.31 2.44
N TYR A 374 -23.08 -10.52 1.58
CA TYR A 374 -21.96 -9.67 2.01
C TYR A 374 -22.27 -8.18 1.99
N VAL A 375 -23.03 -7.71 0.99
CA VAL A 375 -23.40 -6.30 0.83
C VAL A 375 -24.90 -6.15 0.53
N PRO A 376 -25.81 -6.73 1.34
CA PRO A 376 -27.25 -6.71 1.06
C PRO A 376 -27.90 -5.34 1.19
N ASN A 377 -27.27 -4.38 1.86
CA ASN A 377 -27.88 -3.09 2.16
C ASN A 377 -27.26 -1.89 1.42
N MET A 378 -26.49 -2.14 0.35
CA MET A 378 -25.78 -1.10 -0.39
C MET A 378 -26.67 0.09 -0.79
N ASP A 379 -27.91 -0.18 -1.22
CA ASP A 379 -28.86 0.84 -1.68
C ASP A 379 -29.38 1.75 -0.54
N ARG A 380 -29.20 1.35 0.72
CA ARG A 380 -29.71 2.05 1.91
C ARG A 380 -28.64 2.87 2.63
N TRP A 381 -27.41 2.92 2.11
CA TRP A 381 -26.31 3.61 2.78
C TRP A 381 -26.47 5.12 2.89
N GLU A 382 -27.30 5.72 2.02
CA GLU A 382 -27.59 7.16 2.03
C GLU A 382 -28.75 7.54 2.97
N GLU A 383 -29.43 6.56 3.57
CA GLU A 383 -30.48 6.79 4.55
C GLU A 383 -29.83 7.13 5.91
N ASP A 384 -30.20 8.28 6.50
CA ASP A 384 -29.74 8.71 7.83
C ASP A 384 -30.13 7.72 8.94
N ASP A 385 -31.10 6.83 8.66
CA ASP A 385 -31.69 5.83 9.56
C ASP A 385 -31.09 4.43 9.42
N PHE A 386 -29.85 4.29 8.93
CA PHE A 386 -29.18 3.00 8.94
C PHE A 386 -28.83 2.60 10.40
N GLU A 387 -29.78 2.00 11.10
CA GLU A 387 -29.76 1.72 12.54
C GLU A 387 -28.58 0.84 12.99
N ASP A 388 -27.96 0.08 12.07
CA ASP A 388 -26.81 -0.78 12.34
C ASP A 388 -25.51 -0.26 11.70
N ASP A 389 -24.82 0.63 12.43
CA ASP A 389 -23.51 1.18 12.03
C ASP A 389 -22.45 0.08 11.84
N ASP A 390 -22.55 -1.06 12.54
CA ASP A 390 -21.57 -2.15 12.42
C ASP A 390 -21.75 -2.91 11.11
N SER A 391 -23.00 -3.20 10.71
CA SER A 391 -23.29 -3.79 9.40
C SER A 391 -22.82 -2.88 8.26
N LYS A 392 -23.12 -1.57 8.32
CA LYS A 392 -22.64 -0.61 7.30
C LYS A 392 -21.12 -0.57 7.20
N ARG A 393 -20.42 -0.57 8.34
CA ARG A 393 -18.95 -0.60 8.38
C ARG A 393 -18.39 -1.86 7.74
N TYR A 394 -18.98 -3.00 8.03
CA TYR A 394 -18.59 -4.27 7.43
C TYR A 394 -18.76 -4.25 5.90
N GLU A 395 -19.93 -3.84 5.40
CA GLU A 395 -20.19 -3.80 3.96
C GLU A 395 -19.26 -2.78 3.25
N GLN A 396 -18.96 -1.64 3.89
CA GLN A 396 -17.99 -0.66 3.40
C GLN A 396 -16.57 -1.20 3.36
N GLU A 397 -16.13 -1.96 4.37
CA GLU A 397 -14.84 -2.66 4.35
C GLU A 397 -14.80 -3.66 3.19
N PHE A 398 -15.85 -4.46 3.02
CA PHE A 398 -15.94 -5.43 1.93
C PHE A 398 -15.85 -4.79 0.53
N LEU A 399 -16.52 -3.65 0.31
CA LEU A 399 -16.42 -2.91 -0.96
C LEU A 399 -15.12 -2.12 -1.12
N ALA A 400 -14.50 -1.65 -0.03
CA ALA A 400 -13.21 -0.95 -0.09
C ALA A 400 -12.13 -1.86 -0.69
N ASP A 401 -12.11 -3.13 -0.29
CA ASP A 401 -11.18 -4.14 -0.79
C ASP A 401 -11.20 -4.24 -2.33
N TYR A 402 -12.32 -4.00 -3.01
CA TYR A 402 -12.37 -4.00 -4.50
C TYR A 402 -11.51 -2.88 -5.09
N PHE A 403 -11.58 -1.68 -4.52
CA PHE A 403 -10.78 -0.56 -4.99
C PHE A 403 -9.29 -0.82 -4.72
N GLU A 404 -8.96 -1.32 -3.53
CA GLU A 404 -7.58 -1.69 -3.17
C GLU A 404 -7.04 -2.75 -4.13
N GLN A 405 -7.79 -3.82 -4.39
CA GLN A 405 -7.39 -4.87 -5.33
C GLN A 405 -7.16 -4.32 -6.74
N TYR A 406 -8.06 -3.46 -7.23
CA TYR A 406 -7.93 -2.85 -8.56
C TYR A 406 -6.67 -1.99 -8.66
N ILE A 407 -6.39 -1.18 -7.64
CA ILE A 407 -5.19 -0.35 -7.59
C ILE A 407 -3.94 -1.21 -7.43
N GLY A 408 -3.99 -2.29 -6.65
CA GLY A 408 -2.91 -3.26 -6.54
C GLY A 408 -2.57 -3.88 -7.89
N ALA A 409 -3.59 -4.28 -8.65
CA ALA A 409 -3.41 -4.79 -10.03
C ALA A 409 -2.84 -3.72 -10.96
N LEU A 410 -3.36 -2.49 -10.90
CA LEU A 410 -2.91 -1.40 -11.75
C LEU A 410 -1.47 -1.00 -11.45
N PHE A 411 -1.10 -0.96 -10.17
CA PHE A 411 0.27 -0.70 -9.75
C PHE A 411 1.23 -1.82 -10.18
N LEU A 412 0.79 -3.08 -10.12
CA LEU A 412 1.60 -4.22 -10.55
C LEU A 412 1.90 -4.17 -12.06
N GLU A 413 0.91 -3.77 -12.86
CA GLU A 413 1.02 -3.75 -14.33
C GLU A 413 1.58 -2.44 -14.88
N GLN A 414 1.09 -1.30 -14.37
CA GLN A 414 1.33 0.05 -14.88
C GLN A 414 1.54 1.06 -13.72
N PRO A 415 2.69 1.03 -13.02
CA PRO A 415 2.94 1.84 -11.83
C PRO A 415 2.70 3.36 -12.02
N GLU A 416 3.01 3.88 -13.20
CA GLU A 416 2.89 5.33 -13.49
C GLU A 416 1.45 5.76 -13.73
N VAL A 417 0.68 4.89 -14.36
CA VAL A 417 -0.75 5.11 -14.56
C VAL A 417 -1.46 5.04 -13.21
N ALA A 418 -1.08 4.09 -12.35
CA ALA A 418 -1.58 4.03 -10.97
C ALA A 418 -1.27 5.32 -10.19
N HIS A 419 -0.03 5.83 -10.28
CA HIS A 419 0.39 7.03 -9.57
C HIS A 419 -0.40 8.26 -10.03
N SER A 420 -0.49 8.48 -11.34
CA SER A 420 -1.23 9.60 -11.93
C SER A 420 -2.72 9.54 -11.57
N PHE A 421 -3.32 8.36 -11.66
CA PHE A 421 -4.74 8.15 -11.36
C PHE A 421 -5.08 8.42 -9.88
N ILE A 422 -4.32 7.82 -8.95
CA ILE A 422 -4.54 8.02 -7.51
C ILE A 422 -4.23 9.46 -7.10
N SER A 423 -3.17 10.07 -7.65
CA SER A 423 -2.85 11.47 -7.39
C SER A 423 -3.99 12.38 -7.81
N SER A 424 -4.57 12.17 -8.99
CA SER A 424 -5.73 12.95 -9.46
C SER A 424 -6.96 12.79 -8.57
N ILE A 425 -7.29 11.57 -8.13
CA ILE A 425 -8.41 11.35 -7.19
C ILE A 425 -8.16 12.09 -5.88
N TYR A 426 -7.00 11.85 -5.26
CA TYR A 426 -6.70 12.43 -3.96
C TYR A 426 -6.55 13.96 -4.02
N GLU A 427 -6.03 14.52 -5.11
CA GLU A 427 -6.00 15.96 -5.34
C GLU A 427 -7.42 16.53 -5.42
N ASN A 428 -8.32 15.91 -6.20
CA ASN A 428 -9.71 16.34 -6.27
C ASN A 428 -10.41 16.26 -4.91
N VAL A 429 -10.12 15.21 -4.12
CA VAL A 429 -10.62 15.07 -2.74
C VAL A 429 -10.07 16.20 -1.86
N LEU A 430 -8.78 16.49 -1.89
CA LEU A 430 -8.18 17.56 -1.06
C LEU A 430 -8.60 18.96 -1.51
N LEU A 431 -8.80 19.19 -2.81
CA LEU A 431 -9.29 20.46 -3.37
C LEU A 431 -10.78 20.70 -3.07
N SER A 432 -11.53 19.66 -2.67
CA SER A 432 -12.89 19.83 -2.15
C SER A 432 -12.95 20.57 -0.80
N ILE A 433 -11.80 20.76 -0.13
CA ILE A 433 -11.68 21.62 1.05
C ILE A 433 -11.88 23.08 0.62
N SER A 434 -13.14 23.50 0.54
CA SER A 434 -13.56 24.83 0.09
C SER A 434 -13.69 25.85 1.23
N ASP A 435 -14.01 27.10 0.88
CA ASP A 435 -14.27 28.18 1.84
C ASP A 435 -15.36 27.87 2.86
N VAL A 436 -16.29 26.95 2.53
CA VAL A 436 -17.33 26.45 3.45
C VAL A 436 -16.71 25.81 4.70
N HIS A 437 -15.50 25.27 4.58
CA HIS A 437 -14.76 24.66 5.68
C HIS A 437 -13.80 25.62 6.38
N THR A 438 -13.82 26.93 6.06
CA THR A 438 -12.93 27.90 6.70
C THR A 438 -13.47 28.38 8.05
N LEU A 439 -12.56 28.52 9.00
CA LEU A 439 -12.78 29.17 10.28
C LEU A 439 -11.96 30.44 10.30
N ILE A 440 -12.63 31.57 10.53
CA ILE A 440 -11.98 32.84 10.79
C ILE A 440 -11.59 32.87 12.28
N THR A 441 -10.31 32.68 12.57
CA THR A 441 -9.81 32.76 13.95
C THR A 441 -9.15 34.10 14.22
N LYS A 442 -9.50 34.74 15.34
CA LYS A 442 -8.91 36.00 15.78
C LYS A 442 -7.84 35.73 16.82
N ARG A 443 -6.57 35.78 16.43
CA ARG A 443 -5.43 35.69 17.36
C ARG A 443 -4.56 36.93 17.21
N LYS A 444 -4.29 37.63 18.33
CA LYS A 444 -3.39 38.80 18.40
C LYS A 444 -3.67 39.89 17.35
N ARG A 445 -4.94 40.27 17.14
CA ARG A 445 -5.39 41.32 16.18
C ARG A 445 -5.16 41.03 14.68
N LYS A 446 -4.74 39.81 14.31
CA LYS A 446 -4.70 39.33 12.92
C LYS A 446 -5.84 38.32 12.69
N TYR A 447 -6.54 38.46 11.58
CA TYR A 447 -7.47 37.43 11.10
C TYR A 447 -6.62 36.35 10.43
N ASN A 448 -6.64 35.15 10.98
CA ASN A 448 -6.03 33.98 10.34
C ASN A 448 -7.14 33.10 9.80
N LEU A 449 -7.07 32.79 8.51
CA LEU A 449 -7.86 31.74 7.89
C LEU A 449 -7.29 30.40 8.36
N SER A 450 -8.15 29.52 8.87
CA SER A 450 -7.76 28.15 9.24
C SER A 450 -8.84 27.19 8.74
N TYR A 451 -8.47 26.02 8.26
CA TYR A 451 -9.46 25.06 7.77
C TYR A 451 -9.96 24.14 8.88
N ASN A 452 -11.27 23.91 8.91
CA ASN A 452 -11.90 22.91 9.75
C ASN A 452 -11.82 21.54 9.07
N TYR A 453 -10.63 20.93 9.10
CA TYR A 453 -10.40 19.58 8.57
C TYR A 453 -11.33 18.52 9.17
N ARG A 454 -11.89 18.77 10.36
CA ARG A 454 -12.88 17.87 10.99
C ARG A 454 -14.23 17.98 10.30
N ALA A 455 -14.76 19.18 10.07
CA ALA A 455 -16.01 19.36 9.33
C ALA A 455 -15.86 18.77 7.92
N TRP A 456 -14.78 19.12 7.22
CA TRP A 456 -14.49 18.55 5.90
C TRP A 456 -14.43 17.01 5.93
N SER A 457 -13.80 16.43 6.96
CA SER A 457 -13.76 14.98 7.06
C SER A 457 -15.16 14.37 7.18
N VAL A 458 -16.03 14.95 8.02
CA VAL A 458 -17.41 14.46 8.16
C VAL A 458 -18.15 14.61 6.82
N ASP A 459 -17.89 15.67 6.07
CA ASP A 459 -18.54 15.87 4.78
C ASP A 459 -18.10 14.86 3.71
N VAL A 460 -16.80 14.52 3.65
CA VAL A 460 -16.27 13.53 2.69
C VAL A 460 -16.72 12.10 3.03
N ILE A 461 -16.57 11.69 4.30
CA ILE A 461 -16.81 10.30 4.72
C ILE A 461 -18.15 10.06 5.43
N GLY A 462 -18.93 11.11 5.70
CA GLY A 462 -20.25 11.01 6.33
C GLY A 462 -20.26 10.67 7.82
N ARG A 463 -19.10 10.69 8.49
CA ARG A 463 -19.01 10.34 9.92
C ARG A 463 -17.81 10.97 10.61
N ASN A 464 -17.87 11.05 11.93
CA ASN A 464 -16.76 11.54 12.74
C ASN A 464 -15.87 10.38 13.19
N ILE A 465 -14.61 10.37 12.75
CA ILE A 465 -13.59 9.34 13.05
C ILE A 465 -13.05 9.44 14.49
N TRP A 466 -13.44 10.46 15.26
CA TRP A 466 -12.89 10.79 16.58
C TRP A 466 -13.93 10.80 17.70
N ARG A 467 -15.00 10.01 17.60
CA ARG A 467 -15.94 9.78 18.70
C ARG A 467 -15.48 8.64 19.60
#